data_AF-A0A955SYS5-F1
#
_entry.id   AF-A0A955SYS5-F1
#
_cell.length_a   1.000
_cell.length_b   1.000
_cell.length_c   1.000
_cell.angle_alpha   90.00
_cell.angle_beta   90.00
_cell.angle_gamma   90.00
#
_symmetry.space_group_name_H-M   'P 1'
#
loop_
_entity.id
_entity.type
_entity.pdbx_description
1 polymer ?
#
loop_
_entity_poly.entity_id
_entity_poly.type
_entity_poly.pdbx_seq_one_letter_code
_entity_poly.pdbx_strand_id
1 'polypeptide(L)' 'MKKTAGFTLIELLIVIAIILILISIALPNFLEAQTRAKVTRAEADIRNLATAIEFFRTEHAHYPVGTDNPEAVPTPV' A
#
# COMPACT_ATOMS: atom_id res chain seq x y z
N MET A 1 -43.74 7.65 -35.39
CA MET A 1 -43.50 7.01 -34.08
C MET A 1 -42.06 6.52 -34.04
N LYS A 2 -41.18 7.14 -33.24
CA LYS A 2 -39.80 6.64 -33.06
C LYS A 2 -39.86 5.41 -32.17
N LYS A 3 -39.40 4.25 -32.65
CA LYS A 3 -39.23 3.06 -31.81
C LYS A 3 -38.07 3.33 -30.86
N THR A 4 -38.35 3.34 -29.56
CA THR A 4 -37.32 3.33 -28.53
C THR A 4 -36.71 1.93 -28.50
N ALA A 5 -35.42 1.81 -28.82
CA ALA A 5 -34.71 0.55 -28.62
C ALA A 5 -34.42 0.39 -27.11
N GLY A 6 -34.86 -0.72 -26.54
CA GLY A 6 -34.57 -1.10 -25.16
C GLY A 6 -33.38 -2.05 -25.10
N PHE A 7 -32.62 -1.98 -24.02
CA PHE A 7 -31.51 -2.88 -23.73
C PHE A 7 -32.04 -4.28 -23.36
N THR A 8 -31.43 -5.35 -23.86
CA THR A 8 -31.87 -6.72 -23.58
C THR A 8 -31.18 -7.30 -22.35
N LEU A 9 -31.86 -8.17 -21.60
CA LEU A 9 -31.26 -8.84 -20.44
C LEU A 9 -30.05 -9.71 -20.82
N ILE A 10 -30.07 -10.29 -22.03
CA ILE A 10 -28.97 -11.13 -22.51
C ILE A 10 -27.71 -10.31 -22.80
N GLU A 11 -27.83 -9.07 -23.28
CA GLU A 11 -26.70 -8.16 -23.43
C GLU A 11 -26.04 -7.86 -22.08
N LEU A 12 -26.83 -7.65 -21.01
CA LEU A 12 -26.26 -7.41 -19.67
C LEU A 12 -25.53 -8.66 -19.18
N LEU A 13 -26.13 -9.83 -19.40
CA LEU A 13 -25.64 -11.11 -18.91
C LEU A 13 -24.28 -11.45 -19.52
N ILE A 14 -24.10 -11.22 -20.82
CA ILE A 14 -22.82 -11.45 -21.49
C ILE A 14 -21.75 -10.48 -20.95
N VAL A 15 -22.10 -9.21 -20.70
CA VAL A 15 -21.17 -8.22 -20.17
C VAL A 15 -20.68 -8.61 -18.77
N ILE A 16 -21.58 -8.98 -17.85
CA ILE A 16 -21.17 -9.40 -16.51
C ILE A 16 -20.35 -10.70 -16.55
N ALA A 17 -20.65 -11.63 -17.46
CA ALA A 17 -19.88 -12.86 -17.62
C ALA A 17 -18.43 -12.55 -18.01
N ILE A 18 -18.21 -11.63 -18.96
CA ILE A 18 -16.86 -11.21 -19.36
C ILE A 18 -16.14 -10.52 -18.19
N ILE A 19 -16.82 -9.63 -17.46
CA ILE A 19 -16.23 -8.94 -16.29
C ILE A 19 -15.75 -9.96 -15.24
N LEU A 20 -16.55 -10.99 -14.94
CA LEU A 20 -16.20 -12.02 -13.97
C LEU A 20 -14.97 -12.84 -14.39
N ILE A 21 -14.84 -13.15 -15.69
CA ILE A 21 -13.65 -13.85 -16.22
C ILE A 21 -12.40 -13.00 -16.03
N LEU A 22 -12.48 -11.70 -16.36
CA LEU A 22 -11.35 -10.78 -16.19
C LEU A 22 -10.96 -10.61 -14.72
N ILE A 23 -11.94 -10.44 -13.83
CA ILE A 23 -11.70 -10.30 -12.37
C ILE A 23 -11.07 -11.57 -11.80
N SER A 24 -11.51 -12.74 -12.22
CA SER A 24 -10.99 -14.03 -11.73
C SER A 24 -9.47 -14.16 -11.95
N ILE A 25 -8.96 -13.60 -13.05
CA ILE A 25 -7.52 -13.60 -13.37
C ILE A 25 -6.80 -12.40 -12.72
N ALA A 26 -7.44 -11.23 -12.73
CA ALA A 26 -6.79 -10.00 -12.26
C ALA A 26 -6.69 -9.88 -10.73
N LEU A 27 -7.70 -10.35 -10.00
CA LEU A 27 -7.79 -10.19 -8.55
C LEU A 27 -6.65 -10.86 -7.77
N PRO A 28 -6.28 -12.15 -8.01
CA PRO A 28 -5.18 -12.76 -7.26
C PRO A 28 -3.85 -12.02 -7.48
N ASN A 29 -3.55 -11.65 -8.73
CA ASN A 29 -2.35 -10.88 -9.06
C ASN A 29 -2.36 -9.49 -8.39
N PHE A 30 -3.52 -8.84 -8.32
CA PHE A 30 -3.66 -7.56 -7.61
C PHE A 30 -3.41 -7.69 -6.10
N LEU A 31 -3.93 -8.74 -5.46
CA LEU A 31 -3.72 -8.99 -4.03
C LEU A 31 -2.26 -9.30 -3.70
N GLU A 32 -1.58 -10.06 -4.55
CA GLU A 32 -0.15 -10.31 -4.45
C GLU A 32 0.66 -9.02 -4.59
N ALA A 33 0.37 -8.21 -5.61
CA ALA A 33 1.02 -6.92 -5.83
C ALA A 33 0.82 -5.97 -4.64
N GLN A 34 -0.37 -5.94 -4.05
CA GLN A 34 -0.65 -5.14 -2.84
C GLN A 34 0.18 -5.61 -1.66
N THR A 35 0.30 -6.93 -1.45
CA THR A 35 1.10 -7.51 -0.38
C THR A 35 2.58 -7.17 -0.57
N ARG A 36 3.11 -7.34 -1.78
CA ARG A 36 4.47 -6.95 -2.14
C ARG A 36 4.72 -5.46 -1.89
N ALA A 37 3.79 -4.59 -2.28
CA ALA A 37 3.91 -3.15 -2.04
C ALA A 37 3.98 -2.81 -0.54
N LYS A 38 3.20 -3.50 0.31
CA LYS A 38 3.26 -3.33 1.77
C LYS A 38 4.61 -3.75 2.34
N VAL A 39 5.13 -4.90 1.89
CA VAL A 39 6.46 -5.39 2.31
C VAL A 39 7.55 -4.41 1.88
N THR A 40 7.55 -3.97 0.62
CA THR A 40 8.52 -2.99 0.12
C THR A 40 8.45 -1.66 0.88
N ARG A 41 7.25 -1.20 1.26
CA ARG A 41 7.11 -0.01 2.11
C ARG A 41 7.73 -0.24 3.49
N ALA A 42 7.40 -1.35 4.15
CA ALA A 42 7.96 -1.65 5.47
C ALA A 42 9.50 -1.75 5.43
N GLU A 43 10.06 -2.36 4.39
CA GLU A 43 11.52 -2.41 4.18
C GLU A 43 12.13 -1.01 4.01
N ALA A 44 11.47 -0.13 3.24
CA ALA A 44 11.91 1.25 3.07
C ALA A 44 11.85 2.02 4.40
N ASP A 45 10.77 1.86 5.16
CA ASP A 45 10.60 2.50 6.47
C ASP A 45 11.68 2.05 7.45
N ILE A 46 11.98 0.75 7.52
CA ILE A 46 13.06 0.21 8.35
C ILE A 46 14.43 0.78 7.94
N ARG A 47 14.71 0.86 6.64
CA ARG A 47 15.96 1.45 6.14
C ARG A 47 16.08 2.92 6.53
N ASN A 48 15.00 3.68 6.38
CA ASN A 48 14.96 5.09 6.76
C ASN A 48 15.19 5.27 8.27
N LEU A 49 14.56 4.43 9.10
CA LEU A 49 14.77 4.44 10.55
C LEU A 49 16.21 4.07 10.92
N ALA A 50 16.78 3.04 10.29
CA ALA A 50 18.18 2.65 10.52
C ALA A 50 19.14 3.80 10.18
N THR A 51 18.91 4.48 9.03
CA THR A 51 19.69 5.67 8.67
C THR A 51 19.54 6.80 9.69
N ALA A 52 18.32 7.07 10.16
CA ALA A 52 18.09 8.11 11.17
C ALA A 52 18.77 7.78 12.51
N ILE A 53 18.74 6.51 12.92
CA ILE A 53 19.41 6.03 14.14
C ILE A 53 20.95 6.14 14.02
N GLU A 54 21.50 5.78 12.86
CA GLU A 54 22.95 5.93 12.62
C GLU A 54 23.38 7.40 12.57
N PHE A 55 22.54 8.27 12.01
CA PHE A 55 22.74 9.72 12.05
C PHE A 55 22.77 10.22 13.50
N PHE A 56 21.77 9.87 14.31
CA PHE A 56 21.72 10.20 15.74
C PHE A 56 22.98 9.73 16.49
N ARG A 57 23.41 8.48 16.28
CA ARG A 57 24.63 7.95 16.93
C ARG A 57 25.87 8.77 16.55
N THR A 58 25.94 9.23 15.31
CA THR A 58 27.06 10.02 14.82
C THR A 58 27.13 11.37 15.54
N GLU A 59 25.99 11.98 15.84
CA GLU A 59 25.92 13.27 16.54
C GLU A 59 26.11 13.14 18.06
N HIS A 60 25.53 12.10 18.67
CA HIS A 60 25.45 11.96 20.13
C HIS A 60 26.40 10.91 20.73
N ALA A 61 27.19 10.22 19.90
CA ALA A 61 28.13 9.16 20.28
C ALA A 61 27.50 7.94 21.00
N HIS A 62 26.17 7.86 21.06
CA HIS A 62 25.43 6.72 21.58
C HIS A 62 24.13 6.49 20.78
N TYR A 63 23.59 5.27 20.83
CA TYR A 63 22.31 4.96 20.19
C TYR A 63 21.12 5.59 20.97
N PRO A 64 20.00 5.91 20.29
CA PRO A 64 18.81 6.40 20.97
C PRO A 64 18.29 5.32 21.91
N VAL A 65 18.12 5.68 23.18
CA VAL A 65 17.50 4.82 24.19
C VAL A 65 16.01 5.07 24.20
N GLY A 66 15.20 4.01 24.18
CA GLY A 66 13.76 4.13 24.33
C GLY A 66 13.46 4.68 25.72
N THR A 67 12.91 5.89 25.79
CA THR A 67 12.46 6.49 27.04
C THR A 67 10.94 6.57 27.04
N ASP A 68 10.30 6.22 28.14
CA ASP A 68 8.85 6.37 28.31
C ASP A 68 8.40 7.86 28.36
N ASN A 69 9.37 8.78 28.34
CA ASN A 69 9.15 10.22 28.28
C ASN A 69 9.20 10.71 26.81
N PRO A 70 8.08 11.19 26.23
CA PRO A 70 8.03 11.72 24.86
C PRO A 70 8.86 13.01 24.65
N GLU A 71 9.30 13.69 25.71
CA GLU A 71 10.12 14.91 25.63
C GLU A 71 11.64 14.63 25.56
N ALA A 72 12.06 13.39 25.83
CA ALA A 72 13.47 13.02 25.85
C ALA A 72 14.02 12.61 24.47
N VAL A 73 13.18 12.62 23.42
CA VAL A 73 13.66 12.50 22.04
C VAL A 73 14.41 13.79 21.71
N PRO A 74 15.74 13.74 21.49
CA PRO A 74 16.48 14.94 21.14
C PRO A 74 15.94 15.43 19.80
N THR A 75 15.39 16.64 19.82
CA THR A 75 14.92 17.30 18.60
C THR A 75 16.15 17.67 17.78
N PRO A 76 16.16 17.38 16.47
CA PRO A 76 17.22 17.90 15.61
C PRO A 76 17.16 19.44 15.64
N VAL A 77 18.30 20.09 15.86
CA VAL A 77 18.46 21.56 15.72
C VAL A 77 18.69 21.94 14.27
#